data_AF-A0A1B7ZBU5-F1
#
_entry.id   AF-A0A1B7ZBU5-F1
#
_cell.length_a   1.000
_cell.length_b   1.000
_cell.length_c   1.000
_cell.angle_alpha   90.00
_cell.angle_beta   90.00
_cell.angle_gamma   90.00
#
_symmetry.space_group_name_H-M   'P 1'
#
loop_
_entity.id
_entity.type
_entity.pdbx_description
1 polymer ?
#
loop_
_entity_poly.entity_id
_entity_poly.type
_entity_poly.pdbx_seq_one_letter_code
_entity_poly.pdbx_strand_id
1 'polypeptide(L)'
;MSVKAKYQGVLDLGEQLGIKDGNVTVEGDILKVKGQAKTPYEKDLIWDKIKQLGGESPSDIKANITVEDDSVYHRHVVKGGESLSKIAKHYYGDAMKYKAIFEANTGILKNPDVIHPDQVLVIPNK
;
A
#
# COMPACT_ATOMS: atom_id res chain seq x y z
N MET A 1 24.93 -1.01 -14.01
CA MET A 1 24.26 -0.51 -12.79
C MET A 1 23.97 -1.69 -11.90
N SER A 2 24.15 -1.61 -10.58
CA SER A 2 23.82 -2.73 -9.69
C SER A 2 22.30 -2.91 -9.60
N VAL A 3 21.83 -4.15 -9.42
CA VAL A 3 20.39 -4.42 -9.21
C VAL A 3 19.83 -3.69 -8.00
N LYS A 4 20.64 -3.50 -6.95
CA LYS A 4 20.29 -2.67 -5.80
C LYS A 4 19.99 -1.22 -6.22
N ALA A 5 20.82 -0.61 -7.07
CA ALA A 5 20.59 0.76 -7.54
C ALA A 5 19.32 0.87 -8.40
N LYS A 6 19.04 -0.12 -9.24
CA LYS A 6 17.80 -0.18 -10.04
C LYS A 6 16.54 -0.17 -9.17
N TYR A 7 16.57 -0.92 -8.07
CA TYR A 7 15.43 -1.05 -7.14
C TYR A 7 15.54 -0.17 -5.90
N GLN A 8 16.42 0.83 -5.88
CA GLN A 8 16.61 1.71 -4.71
C GLN A 8 15.29 2.37 -4.31
N GLY A 9 14.49 2.82 -5.28
CA GLY A 9 13.17 3.41 -5.00
C GLY A 9 12.14 2.44 -4.38
N VAL A 10 12.35 1.12 -4.45
CA VAL A 10 11.54 0.14 -3.71
C VAL A 10 11.97 0.11 -2.25
N LEU A 11 13.28 0.17 -2.00
CA LEU A 11 13.85 0.18 -0.64
C LEU A 11 13.43 1.45 0.10
N ASP A 12 13.54 2.61 -0.57
CA ASP A 12 13.14 3.90 -0.02
C ASP A 12 11.64 3.91 0.31
N LEU A 13 10.81 3.30 -0.56
CA LEU A 13 9.37 3.16 -0.31
C LEU A 13 9.10 2.25 0.90
N GLY A 14 9.84 1.15 1.05
CA GLY A 14 9.72 0.26 2.21
C GLY A 14 10.05 0.97 3.52
N GLU A 15 11.08 1.81 3.54
CA GLU A 15 11.43 2.64 4.70
C GLU A 15 10.34 3.68 4.98
N GLN A 16 9.80 4.34 3.95
CA GLN A 16 8.74 5.33 4.09
C GLN A 16 7.43 4.73 4.64
N LEU A 17 7.10 3.51 4.22
CA LEU A 17 5.93 2.77 4.71
C LEU A 17 6.17 2.16 6.10
N GLY A 18 7.40 2.17 6.60
CA GLY A 18 7.75 1.60 7.90
C GLY A 18 7.61 0.07 7.93
N ILE A 19 7.98 -0.60 6.82
CA ILE A 19 8.00 -2.05 6.70
C ILE A 19 8.90 -2.64 7.81
N LYS A 20 8.33 -3.54 8.63
CA LYS A 20 9.06 -4.23 9.70
C LYS A 20 9.88 -5.38 9.13
N ASP A 21 10.89 -5.84 9.88
CA ASP A 21 11.72 -7.00 9.53
C ASP A 21 12.31 -6.93 8.11
N GLY A 22 12.66 -5.69 7.69
CA GLY A 22 13.27 -5.40 6.41
C GLY A 22 14.62 -6.08 6.29
N ASN A 23 14.77 -7.00 5.34
CA ASN A 23 16.05 -7.63 5.03
C ASN A 23 16.31 -7.55 3.53
N VAL A 24 17.45 -6.96 3.16
CA VAL A 24 17.86 -6.74 1.78
C VAL A 24 19.21 -7.39 1.55
N THR A 25 19.24 -8.44 0.73
CA THR A 25 20.47 -9.13 0.34
C THR A 25 20.62 -9.15 -1.17
N VAL A 26 21.86 -9.08 -1.65
CA VAL A 26 22.19 -9.22 -3.06
C VAL A 26 22.90 -10.55 -3.22
N GLU A 27 22.32 -11.47 -3.98
CA GLU A 27 22.94 -12.75 -4.33
C GLU A 27 23.20 -12.78 -5.83
N GLY A 28 24.47 -12.61 -6.22
CA GLY A 28 24.86 -12.45 -7.61
C GLY A 28 24.16 -11.24 -8.23
N ASP A 29 23.37 -11.49 -9.27
CA ASP A 29 22.57 -10.49 -9.99
C ASP A 29 21.10 -10.44 -9.54
N ILE A 30 20.75 -11.00 -8.38
CA ILE A 30 19.37 -11.00 -7.87
C ILE A 30 19.30 -10.25 -6.54
N LEU A 31 18.42 -9.26 -6.47
CA LEU A 31 18.08 -8.57 -5.22
C LEU A 31 17.01 -9.36 -4.46
N LYS A 32 17.31 -9.83 -3.25
CA LYS A 32 16.33 -10.42 -2.36
C LYS A 32 15.88 -9.38 -1.34
N VAL A 33 14.58 -9.14 -1.28
CA VAL A 33 13.95 -8.22 -0.34
C VAL A 33 12.98 -9.03 0.51
N LYS A 34 13.04 -8.86 1.82
CA LYS A 34 12.04 -9.36 2.77
C LYS A 34 11.55 -8.22 3.62
N GLY A 35 10.29 -8.31 4.05
CA GLY A 35 9.72 -7.37 5.00
C GLY A 35 8.29 -7.76 5.36
N GLN A 36 7.79 -7.14 6.41
CA GLN A 36 6.42 -7.28 6.88
C GLN A 36 5.73 -5.90 6.79
N ALA A 37 4.80 -5.80 5.85
CA ALA A 37 3.89 -4.67 5.74
C ALA A 37 2.83 -4.73 6.84
N LYS A 38 2.33 -3.57 7.27
CA LYS A 38 1.21 -3.53 8.22
C LYS A 38 -0.08 -3.96 7.55
N THR A 39 -0.33 -3.50 6.33
CA THR A 39 -1.58 -3.77 5.59
C THR A 39 -1.31 -4.26 4.15
N PRO A 40 -2.29 -4.92 3.50
CA PRO A 40 -2.16 -5.38 2.12
C PRO A 40 -1.85 -4.25 1.13
N TYR A 41 -2.40 -3.05 1.34
CA TYR A 41 -2.11 -1.88 0.51
C TYR A 41 -0.60 -1.54 0.43
N GLU A 42 0.11 -1.54 1.56
CA GLU A 42 1.55 -1.24 1.59
C GLU A 42 2.35 -2.31 0.83
N LYS A 43 1.95 -3.58 0.95
CA LYS A 43 2.50 -4.68 0.16
C LYS A 43 2.26 -4.47 -1.33
N ASP A 44 1.05 -4.08 -1.73
CA ASP A 44 0.71 -3.82 -3.13
C ASP A 44 1.54 -2.66 -3.70
N LEU A 45 1.72 -1.56 -2.93
CA LEU A 45 2.57 -0.44 -3.33
C LEU A 45 4.02 -0.87 -3.60
N ILE A 46 4.57 -1.75 -2.76
CA ILE A 46 5.91 -2.31 -2.97
C ILE A 46 5.95 -3.13 -4.26
N TRP A 47 4.98 -4.01 -4.48
CA TRP A 47 4.88 -4.80 -5.71
C TRP A 47 4.72 -3.95 -6.97
N ASP A 48 3.90 -2.91 -6.92
CA ASP A 48 3.69 -1.99 -8.03
C ASP A 48 4.97 -1.20 -8.33
N LYS A 49 5.72 -0.80 -7.31
CA LYS A 49 7.02 -0.13 -7.49
C LYS A 49 8.05 -1.07 -8.11
N ILE A 50 8.08 -2.33 -7.68
CA ILE A 50 8.93 -3.36 -8.28
C ILE A 50 8.60 -3.52 -9.75
N LYS A 51 7.30 -3.62 -10.10
CA LYS A 51 6.87 -3.73 -11.50
C LYS A 51 7.20 -2.50 -12.33
N GLN A 52 7.07 -1.32 -11.75
CA GLN A 52 7.40 -0.04 -12.40
C GLN A 52 8.89 0.02 -12.79
N LEU A 53 9.78 -0.53 -11.96
CA LEU A 53 11.23 -0.49 -12.19
C LEU A 53 11.77 -1.72 -12.94
N GLY A 54 11.14 -2.88 -12.75
CA GLY A 54 11.58 -4.19 -13.21
C GLY A 54 10.80 -4.77 -14.39
N GLY A 55 9.63 -4.22 -14.72
CA GLY A 55 8.66 -4.81 -15.65
C GLY A 55 7.65 -5.73 -14.94
N GLU A 56 6.70 -6.33 -15.68
CA GLU A 56 5.63 -7.14 -15.08
C GLU A 56 6.13 -8.39 -14.32
N SER A 57 7.30 -8.93 -14.68
CA SER A 57 7.88 -10.11 -14.06
C SER A 57 9.41 -10.03 -14.09
N PRO A 58 10.02 -9.24 -13.18
CA PRO A 58 11.45 -9.10 -13.10
C PRO A 58 12.11 -10.38 -12.55
N SER A 59 13.15 -10.86 -13.22
CA SER A 59 13.94 -12.02 -12.78
C SER A 59 15.10 -11.64 -11.84
N ASP A 60 15.43 -10.35 -11.79
CA ASP A 60 16.53 -9.76 -11.03
C ASP A 60 16.15 -9.31 -9.61
N ILE A 61 14.91 -9.60 -9.16
CA ILE A 61 14.44 -9.33 -7.80
C ILE A 61 13.52 -10.44 -7.28
N LYS A 62 13.67 -10.78 -6.00
CA LYS A 62 12.76 -11.65 -5.26
C LYS A 62 12.31 -10.94 -4.00
N ALA A 63 11.08 -10.43 -4.00
CA ALA A 63 10.47 -9.79 -2.85
C ALA A 63 9.56 -10.79 -2.12
N ASN A 64 9.78 -10.96 -0.82
CA ASN A 64 8.88 -11.70 0.07
C ASN A 64 8.33 -10.73 1.12
N ILE A 65 7.20 -10.10 0.80
CA ILE A 65 6.52 -9.15 1.67
C ILE A 65 5.31 -9.83 2.30
N THR A 66 5.35 -10.04 3.61
CA THR A 66 4.21 -10.52 4.40
C THR A 66 3.36 -9.34 4.87
N VAL A 67 2.15 -9.62 5.34
CA VAL A 67 1.24 -8.61 5.90
C VAL A 67 0.96 -8.98 7.35
N GLU A 68 1.01 -8.00 8.26
CA GLU A 68 0.70 -8.16 9.68
C GLU A 68 -0.81 -8.29 9.92
N ASP A 69 -1.60 -7.43 9.28
CA ASP A 69 -3.07 -7.42 9.36
C ASP A 69 -3.68 -7.45 7.96
N ASP A 70 -4.28 -8.58 7.54
CA ASP A 70 -4.99 -8.71 6.27
C ASP A 70 -6.52 -8.52 6.39
N SER A 71 -7.01 -8.26 7.61
CA SER A 71 -8.45 -8.13 7.87
C SER A 71 -9.07 -6.92 7.16
N VAL A 72 -8.25 -5.89 6.91
CA VAL A 72 -8.61 -4.69 6.19
C VAL A 72 -7.55 -4.40 5.13
N TYR A 73 -7.91 -3.69 4.07
CA TYR A 73 -6.97 -3.33 3.02
C TYR A 73 -5.98 -2.25 3.48
N HIS A 74 -6.50 -1.24 4.18
CA HIS A 74 -5.72 -0.16 4.79
C HIS A 74 -6.54 0.61 5.82
N ARG A 75 -5.88 1.47 6.62
CA ARG A 75 -6.53 2.46 7.47
C ARG A 75 -6.06 3.84 7.05
N HIS A 76 -6.95 4.63 6.45
CA HIS A 76 -6.63 5.95 5.93
C HIS A 76 -6.98 7.03 6.95
N VAL A 77 -6.07 7.98 7.18
CA VAL A 77 -6.37 9.18 7.96
C VAL A 77 -6.79 10.28 7.01
N VAL A 78 -8.04 10.71 7.11
CA VAL A 78 -8.62 11.75 6.26
C VAL A 78 -7.86 13.05 6.46
N LYS A 79 -7.44 13.66 5.35
CA LYS A 79 -6.82 14.98 5.32
C LYS A 79 -7.86 16.03 4.90
N GLY A 80 -7.58 17.29 5.25
CA GLY A 80 -8.43 18.42 4.86
C GLY A 80 -8.64 18.49 3.34
N GLY A 81 -9.91 18.54 2.91
CA GLY A 81 -10.31 18.65 1.49
C GLY A 81 -10.40 17.32 0.74
N GLU A 82 -10.23 16.19 1.41
CA GLU A 82 -10.51 14.87 0.85
C GLU A 82 -12.01 14.57 0.84
N SER A 83 -12.39 13.64 -0.02
CA SER A 83 -13.75 13.08 -0.06
C SER A 83 -13.67 11.57 -0.19
N LEU A 84 -14.72 10.89 0.22
CA LEU A 84 -14.82 9.43 0.20
C LEU A 84 -14.54 8.86 -1.21
N SER A 85 -15.02 9.52 -2.25
CA SER A 85 -14.76 9.16 -3.65
C SER A 85 -13.30 9.36 -4.07
N LYS A 86 -12.62 10.41 -3.57
CA LYS A 86 -11.17 10.62 -3.84
C LYS A 86 -10.34 9.51 -3.17
N ILE A 87 -10.69 9.17 -1.93
CA ILE A 87 -10.06 8.10 -1.16
C ILE A 87 -10.26 6.76 -1.89
N ALA A 88 -11.49 6.44 -2.28
CA ALA A 88 -11.80 5.23 -3.05
C ALA A 88 -11.01 5.15 -4.36
N LYS A 89 -10.93 6.26 -5.11
CA LYS A 89 -10.13 6.32 -6.33
C LYS A 89 -8.64 6.10 -6.06
N HIS A 90 -8.13 6.61 -4.94
CA HIS A 90 -6.72 6.43 -4.56
C HIS A 90 -6.38 4.97 -4.24
N TYR A 91 -7.21 4.30 -3.44
CA TYR A 91 -6.95 2.92 -3.00
C TYR A 91 -7.37 1.85 -4.00
N TYR A 92 -8.50 2.06 -4.67
CA TYR A 92 -9.08 1.05 -5.55
C TYR A 92 -8.89 1.33 -7.04
N GLY A 93 -8.52 2.56 -7.41
CA GLY A 93 -8.55 3.06 -8.78
C GLY A 93 -9.96 3.48 -9.24
N ASP A 94 -10.98 3.25 -8.41
CA ASP A 94 -12.38 3.50 -8.74
C ASP A 94 -13.06 4.34 -7.67
N ALA A 95 -13.51 5.52 -8.07
CA ALA A 95 -14.24 6.43 -7.20
C ALA A 95 -15.58 5.84 -6.73
N MET A 96 -16.22 4.96 -7.52
CA MET A 96 -17.52 4.35 -7.21
C MET A 96 -17.46 3.38 -6.02
N LYS A 97 -16.26 2.89 -5.67
CA LYS A 97 -16.06 2.04 -4.49
C LYS A 97 -16.14 2.78 -3.15
N TYR A 98 -16.46 4.09 -3.16
CA TYR A 98 -16.70 4.84 -1.93
C TYR A 98 -17.81 4.23 -1.06
N LYS A 99 -18.79 3.56 -1.67
CA LYS A 99 -19.89 2.89 -0.94
C LYS A 99 -19.38 1.79 -0.02
N ALA A 100 -18.42 0.98 -0.48
CA ALA A 100 -17.81 -0.07 0.33
C ALA A 100 -17.05 0.51 1.53
N ILE A 101 -16.34 1.62 1.33
CA ILE A 101 -15.68 2.34 2.43
C ILE A 101 -16.73 2.87 3.40
N PHE A 102 -17.80 3.49 2.90
CA PHE A 102 -18.88 3.99 3.75
C PHE A 102 -19.51 2.88 4.59
N GLU A 103 -19.88 1.75 3.98
CA GLU A 103 -20.46 0.57 4.65
C GLU A 103 -19.55 0.04 5.76
N ALA A 104 -18.25 -0.12 5.48
CA ALA A 104 -17.24 -0.56 6.44
C ALA A 104 -17.05 0.42 7.61
N ASN A 105 -17.43 1.70 7.43
CA ASN A 105 -17.29 2.75 8.42
C ASN A 105 -18.63 3.30 8.92
N THR A 106 -19.75 2.60 8.72
CA THR A 106 -21.10 3.05 9.16
C THR A 106 -21.20 3.35 10.66
N GLY A 107 -20.33 2.74 11.49
CA GLY A 107 -20.23 3.05 12.91
C GLY A 107 -19.61 4.43 13.22
N ILE A 108 -18.86 5.01 12.27
CA ILE A 108 -18.14 6.29 12.39
C ILE A 108 -18.81 7.35 11.50
N LEU A 109 -19.11 6.98 10.25
CA LEU A 109 -19.71 7.83 9.25
C LEU A 109 -21.21 7.59 9.18
N LYS A 110 -21.98 8.65 9.47
CA LYS A 110 -23.44 8.64 9.29
C LYS A 110 -23.87 9.08 7.89
N ASN A 111 -23.00 9.80 7.18
CA ASN A 111 -23.25 10.29 5.84
C ASN A 111 -21.98 10.10 4.99
N PRO A 112 -22.06 9.49 3.80
CA PRO A 112 -20.91 9.29 2.91
C PRO A 112 -20.30 10.60 2.38
N ASP A 113 -21.05 11.70 2.40
CA ASP A 113 -20.55 13.00 1.92
C ASP A 113 -19.90 13.83 3.04
N VAL A 114 -20.00 13.38 4.29
CA VAL A 114 -19.50 14.11 5.47
C VAL A 114 -18.37 13.32 6.09
N ILE A 115 -17.14 13.70 5.74
CA ILE A 115 -15.91 13.25 6.40
C ILE A 115 -15.15 14.46 6.96
N HIS A 116 -14.47 14.25 8.07
CA HIS A 116 -13.70 15.27 8.76
C HIS A 116 -12.21 14.94 8.72
N PRO A 117 -11.32 15.95 8.71
CA PRO A 117 -9.90 15.73 8.89
C PRO A 117 -9.61 14.94 10.17
N ASP A 118 -8.52 14.18 10.16
CA ASP A 118 -8.04 13.32 11.25
C ASP A 118 -8.94 12.12 11.59
N GLN A 119 -10.02 11.90 10.83
CA GLN A 119 -10.79 10.67 10.93
C GLN A 119 -10.03 9.48 10.34
N VAL A 120 -9.97 8.38 11.08
CA VAL A 120 -9.42 7.12 10.61
C VAL A 120 -10.54 6.31 9.96
N LEU A 121 -10.47 6.12 8.65
CA LEU A 121 -11.41 5.30 7.88
C LEU A 121 -10.79 3.95 7.56
N VAL A 122 -11.56 2.90 7.78
CA VAL A 122 -11.24 1.53 7.37
C VAL A 122 -11.45 1.41 5.87
N ILE A 123 -10.41 1.04 5.14
CA ILE A 123 -10.49 0.71 3.72
C ILE A 123 -10.63 -0.82 3.65
N PRO A 124 -11.81 -1.38 3.33
CA PRO A 124 -11.99 -2.83 3.26
C PRO A 124 -11.24 -3.44 2.07
N ASN A 125 -11.02 -4.75 2.11
CA ASN A 125 -10.53 -5.46 0.93
C ASN A 125 -11.59 -5.46 -0.18
N LYS A 126 -11.14 -5.46 -1.44
CA LYS A 126 -11.93 -5.16 -2.64
C LYS A 126 -13.13 -6.06 -2.86
#